data_AF-A0A453SQQ7-F1
#
_entry.id   AF-A0A453SQQ7-F1
#
_cell.length_a   1.000
_cell.length_b   1.000
_cell.length_c   1.000
_cell.angle_alpha   90.00
_cell.angle_beta   90.00
_cell.angle_gamma   90.00
#
_symmetry.space_group_name_H-M   'P 1'
#
loop_
_entity.id
_entity.type
_entity.pdbx_description
1 polymer ?
#
loop_
_entity_poly.entity_id
_entity_poly.type
_entity_poly.pdbx_seq_one_letter_code
_entity_poly.pdbx_strand_id
1 'polypeptide(L)'
;ERQRIEDAGGFVMWAGTWRVGGVLAVSRAFGDKLLKQYVVADPEIKEEVVDSSLEFLILASDGLWDVVSNEEAVAMVKPIVDSQEAAKKLLLFSFQIFV
;
A
#
# COMPACT_ATOMS: atom_id res chain seq x y z
N GLU A 1 7.87 -10.39 6.72
CA GLU A 1 6.54 -10.55 7.35
C GLU A 1 6.08 -12.00 7.59
N ARG A 2 5.95 -12.89 6.59
CA ARG A 2 5.44 -14.26 6.82
C ARG A 2 6.17 -15.05 7.91
N GLN A 3 7.50 -15.12 7.84
CA GLN A 3 8.32 -15.81 8.83
C GLN A 3 8.05 -15.29 10.26
N ARG A 4 8.02 -13.96 10.45
CA ARG A 4 7.72 -13.33 11.74
C ARG A 4 6.36 -13.77 12.31
N ILE A 5 5.35 -13.91 11.45
CA ILE A 5 4.01 -14.35 11.86
C ILE A 5 4.04 -15.82 12.29
N GLU A 6 4.70 -16.68 11.53
CA GLU A 6 4.82 -18.11 11.82
C GLU A 6 5.64 -18.37 13.08
N ASP A 7 6.74 -17.64 13.29
CA ASP A 7 7.57 -17.70 14.51
C ASP A 7 6.79 -17.27 15.78
N ALA A 8 5.82 -16.36 15.62
CA ALA A 8 4.93 -15.93 16.71
C ALA A 8 3.79 -16.94 16.99
N GLY A 9 3.72 -18.06 16.28
CA GLY A 9 2.68 -19.08 16.40
C GLY A 9 1.42 -18.80 15.57
N GLY A 10 1.47 -17.81 14.69
CA GLY A 10 0.40 -17.51 13.74
C GLY A 10 0.53 -18.33 12.44
N PHE A 11 -0.38 -18.10 11.51
CA PHE A 11 -0.30 -18.69 10.17
C PHE A 11 -0.75 -17.69 9.11
N VAL A 12 -0.30 -17.92 7.87
CA VAL A 12 -0.72 -17.15 6.70
C VAL A 12 -1.37 -18.11 5.71
N MET A 13 -2.59 -17.81 5.26
CA MET A 13 -3.33 -18.64 4.30
C MET A 13 -3.73 -17.86 3.05
N TRP A 14 -3.81 -18.56 1.93
CA TRP A 14 -4.33 -18.01 0.68
C TRP A 14 -5.86 -18.18 0.61
N ALA A 15 -6.58 -17.06 0.46
CA ALA A 15 -8.03 -17.04 0.25
C ALA A 15 -8.41 -15.83 -0.62
N GLY A 16 -8.12 -15.92 -1.92
CA GLY A 16 -8.20 -14.81 -2.88
C GLY A 16 -7.07 -13.78 -2.74
N THR A 17 -6.57 -13.59 -1.52
CA THR A 17 -5.34 -12.88 -1.17
C THR A 17 -4.69 -13.56 0.04
N TRP A 18 -3.45 -13.21 0.37
CA TRP A 18 -2.76 -13.71 1.57
C TRP A 18 -3.35 -13.10 2.83
N ARG A 19 -3.73 -13.93 3.80
CA ARG A 19 -4.39 -13.50 5.04
C ARG A 19 -3.71 -14.04 6.29
N VAL A 20 -3.43 -13.16 7.24
CA VAL A 20 -2.96 -13.49 8.60
C VAL A 20 -4.11 -14.07 9.41
N GLY A 21 -3.91 -15.27 9.95
CA GLY A 21 -4.95 -16.01 10.70
C GLY A 21 -6.20 -16.32 9.87
N GLY A 22 -6.11 -16.21 8.53
CA GLY A 22 -7.26 -16.33 7.63
C GLY A 22 -8.20 -15.14 7.56
N VAL A 23 -7.90 -14.06 8.29
CA VAL A 23 -8.82 -12.92 8.43
C VAL A 23 -8.28 -11.69 7.71
N LEU A 24 -7.11 -11.19 8.13
CA LEU A 24 -6.60 -9.88 7.70
C LEU A 24 -5.64 -9.99 6.52
N ALA A 25 -5.85 -9.17 5.48
CA ALA A 25 -4.98 -9.09 4.31
C ALA A 25 -3.72 -8.21 4.54
N VAL A 26 -3.43 -7.88 5.79
CA VAL A 26 -2.26 -7.08 6.21
C VAL A 26 -1.57 -7.73 7.39
N SER A 27 -0.27 -7.49 7.51
CA SER A 27 0.58 -8.01 8.60
C SER A 27 0.89 -6.97 9.68
N ARG A 28 0.57 -5.69 9.40
CA ARG A 28 0.75 -4.55 10.30
C ARG A 28 -0.45 -3.63 10.19
N ALA A 29 -0.96 -3.18 11.33
CA ALA A 29 -2.12 -2.29 11.41
C ALA A 29 -2.24 -1.66 12.80
N PHE A 30 -2.90 -0.51 12.89
CA PHE A 30 -3.48 -0.06 14.16
C PHE A 30 -4.79 -0.81 14.42
N GLY A 31 -5.14 -1.08 15.68
CA GLY A 31 -6.36 -1.84 16.01
C GLY A 31 -6.17 -3.36 16.01
N ASP A 32 -7.14 -4.13 15.52
CA ASP A 32 -7.07 -5.60 15.39
C ASP A 32 -6.67 -6.35 16.68
N LYS A 33 -7.30 -5.97 17.80
CA LYS A 33 -6.97 -6.47 19.15
C LYS A 33 -6.80 -7.99 19.23
N LEU A 34 -7.68 -8.74 18.57
CA LEU A 34 -7.67 -10.21 18.59
C LEU A 34 -6.49 -10.84 17.85
N LEU A 35 -5.85 -10.10 16.95
CA LEU A 35 -4.73 -10.57 16.12
C LEU A 35 -3.41 -9.88 16.46
N LYS A 36 -3.34 -9.10 17.56
CA LYS A 36 -2.16 -8.30 17.93
C LYS A 36 -0.88 -9.09 18.18
N GLN A 37 -0.98 -10.38 18.48
CA GLN A 37 0.19 -11.26 18.56
C GLN A 37 0.91 -11.40 17.20
N TYR A 38 0.18 -11.26 16.09
CA TYR A 38 0.69 -11.47 14.73
C TYR A 38 0.71 -10.17 13.91
N VAL A 39 -0.24 -9.27 14.17
CA VAL A 39 -0.44 -8.00 13.47
C VAL A 39 0.04 -6.84 14.35
N VAL A 40 1.28 -6.43 14.13
CA VAL A 40 1.96 -5.40 14.94
C VAL A 40 1.60 -3.99 14.45
N ALA A 41 1.75 -2.99 15.33
CA ALA A 41 1.52 -1.59 14.98
C ALA A 41 2.82 -0.84 14.68
N ASP A 42 3.98 -1.50 14.79
CA ASP A 42 5.28 -0.90 14.57
C ASP A 42 5.47 -0.60 13.07
N PRO A 43 5.70 0.67 12.70
CA PRO A 43 5.92 1.04 11.31
C PRO A 43 7.31 0.60 10.83
N GLU A 44 7.47 0.51 9.52
CA GLU A 44 8.78 0.57 8.88
C GLU A 44 9.10 2.04 8.62
N ILE A 45 10.26 2.50 9.10
CA ILE A 45 10.68 3.91 9.00
C ILE A 45 11.81 3.98 7.98
N LYS A 46 11.62 4.83 6.98
CA LYS A 46 12.63 5.16 5.98
C LYS A 46 12.78 6.68 5.90
N GLU A 47 14.02 7.15 5.95
CA GLU A 47 14.37 8.56 5.83
C GLU A 47 15.07 8.77 4.49
N GLU A 48 14.66 9.81 3.77
CA GLU A 48 15.23 10.19 2.47
C GLU A 48 15.43 11.70 2.43
N VAL A 49 16.53 12.15 1.84
CA VAL A 49 16.80 13.58 1.68
C VAL A 49 15.98 14.12 0.52
N VAL A 50 15.18 15.15 0.77
CA VAL A 50 14.44 15.86 -0.28
C VAL A 50 15.32 16.97 -0.83
N ASP A 51 15.78 16.79 -2.06
CA ASP A 51 16.54 17.78 -2.81
C ASP A 51 15.85 18.14 -4.14
N SER A 52 16.51 18.96 -4.97
CA SER A 52 15.96 19.42 -6.24
C SER A 52 15.76 18.34 -7.30
N SER A 53 16.24 17.11 -7.07
CA SER A 53 16.01 15.97 -7.98
C SER A 53 14.65 15.31 -7.77
N LEU A 54 13.99 15.54 -6.63
CA LEU A 54 12.66 14.99 -6.37
C LEU A 54 11.61 15.79 -7.15
N GLU A 55 11.05 15.18 -8.19
CA GLU A 55 9.98 15.81 -8.99
C GLU A 55 8.64 15.82 -8.25
N PHE A 56 8.25 14.69 -7.63
CA PHE A 56 7.00 14.53 -6.89
C PHE A 56 7.01 13.25 -6.04
N LEU A 57 6.04 13.12 -5.12
CA LEU A 57 5.78 11.93 -4.33
C LEU A 57 4.31 11.49 -4.52
N ILE A 58 4.10 10.21 -4.83
CA ILE A 58 2.76 9.62 -4.91
C ILE A 58 2.54 8.76 -3.67
N LEU A 59 1.50 9.10 -2.89
CA LEU A 59 1.03 8.31 -1.75
C LEU A 59 -0.43 7.94 -2.00
N ALA A 60 -0.75 6.65 -1.94
CA ALA A 60 -2.10 6.14 -2.15
C ALA A 60 -2.32 4.82 -1.40
N SER A 61 -3.58 4.45 -1.21
CA SER A 61 -3.98 3.14 -0.70
C SER A 61 -3.83 2.04 -1.77
N ASP A 62 -3.97 0.79 -1.35
CA ASP A 62 -4.06 -0.41 -2.21
C ASP A 62 -5.06 -0.26 -3.37
N GLY A 63 -6.20 0.41 -3.16
CA GLY A 63 -7.16 0.66 -4.24
C GLY A 63 -6.61 1.35 -5.50
N LEU A 64 -5.46 2.03 -5.44
CA LEU A 64 -4.71 2.46 -6.63
C LEU A 64 -3.71 1.38 -7.08
N TRP A 65 -2.87 0.94 -6.16
CA TRP A 65 -1.71 0.08 -6.45
C TRP A 65 -2.06 -1.35 -6.85
N ASP A 66 -3.29 -1.79 -6.55
CA ASP A 66 -3.82 -3.09 -6.99
C ASP A 66 -4.05 -3.14 -8.51
N VAL A 67 -4.20 -1.99 -9.17
CA VAL A 67 -4.56 -1.90 -10.61
C VAL A 67 -3.65 -0.98 -11.44
N VAL A 68 -2.74 -0.24 -10.80
CA VAL A 68 -1.81 0.69 -11.47
C VAL A 68 -0.39 0.40 -11.03
N SER A 69 0.51 0.18 -11.99
CA SER A 69 1.95 0.04 -11.73
C SER A 69 2.61 1.37 -11.39
N ASN A 70 3.79 1.33 -10.74
CA ASN A 70 4.55 2.52 -10.41
C ASN A 70 4.89 3.35 -11.67
N GLU A 71 5.27 2.68 -12.76
CA GLU A 71 5.64 3.31 -14.03
C GLU A 71 4.46 4.00 -14.69
N GLU A 72 3.27 3.38 -14.67
CA GLU A 72 2.04 3.98 -15.17
C GLU A 72 1.63 5.20 -14.34
N ALA A 73 1.71 5.09 -13.00
CA ALA A 73 1.41 6.20 -12.11
C ALA A 73 2.32 7.40 -12.37
N VAL A 74 3.64 7.17 -12.48
CA VAL A 74 4.63 8.20 -12.85
C VAL A 74 4.31 8.81 -14.21
N ALA A 75 4.05 8.00 -15.24
CA ALA A 75 3.76 8.48 -16.58
C ALA A 75 2.48 9.34 -16.63
N MET A 76 1.46 9.01 -15.83
CA MET A 76 0.22 9.78 -15.74
C MET A 76 0.38 11.14 -15.07
N VAL A 77 1.17 11.22 -14.00
CA VAL A 77 1.30 12.46 -13.22
C VAL A 77 2.40 13.39 -13.72
N LYS A 78 3.47 12.86 -14.33
CA LYS A 78 4.61 13.65 -14.82
C LYS A 78 4.24 14.84 -15.72
N PRO A 79 3.26 14.76 -16.65
CA PRO A 79 2.89 15.91 -17.46
C PRO A 79 1.98 16.93 -16.75
N ILE A 80 1.55 16.68 -15.51
CA ILE A 80 0.57 17.49 -14.78
C ILE A 80 1.29 18.28 -13.68
N VAL A 81 1.28 19.61 -13.79
CA VAL A 81 1.94 20.49 -12.80
C VAL A 81 1.13 20.61 -11.50
N ASP A 82 -0.20 20.62 -11.60
CA ASP A 82 -1.08 20.74 -10.44
C ASP A 82 -1.25 19.38 -9.74
N SER A 83 -0.89 19.31 -8.45
CA SER A 83 -0.93 18.06 -7.69
C SER A 83 -2.35 17.53 -7.47
N GLN A 84 -3.36 18.40 -7.39
CA GLN A 84 -4.75 17.96 -7.22
C GLN A 84 -5.28 17.35 -8.50
N GLU A 85 -4.98 17.95 -9.65
CA GLU A 85 -5.34 17.38 -10.95
C GLU A 85 -4.60 16.07 -11.23
N ALA A 86 -3.33 15.97 -10.83
CA ALA A 86 -2.57 14.72 -10.91
C ALA A 86 -3.21 13.61 -10.05
N ALA A 87 -3.59 13.92 -8.81
CA ALA A 87 -4.27 12.98 -7.92
C ALA A 87 -5.65 12.55 -8.46
N LYS A 88 -6.44 13.50 -8.99
CA LYS A 88 -7.73 13.19 -9.64
C LYS A 88 -7.55 12.29 -10.86
N LYS A 89 -6.50 12.51 -11.65
CA LYS A 89 -6.20 11.67 -12.82
C LYS A 89 -5.96 10.22 -12.41
N LEU A 90 -5.17 9.98 -11.36
CA LEU A 90 -4.92 8.64 -10.81
C LEU A 90 -6.21 8.00 -10.28
N LEU A 91 -7.02 8.75 -9.53
CA LEU A 91 -8.30 8.28 -8.97
C LEU A 91 -9.30 7.86 -10.07
N LEU A 92 -9.46 8.69 -11.11
CA LEU A 92 -10.38 8.40 -12.21
C LEU A 92 -9.92 7.18 -13.02
N PHE A 93 -8.61 7.04 -13.21
CA PHE A 93 -8.04 5.90 -13.92
C PHE A 93 -8.24 4.59 -13.15
N SER A 94 -7.94 4.56 -11.84
CA SER A 94 -8.16 3.35 -11.04
C SER A 94 -9.63 2.95 -10.96
N PHE A 95 -10.54 3.93 -10.85
CA PHE A 95 -11.97 3.67 -10.86
C PHE A 95 -12.45 3.02 -12.16
N GLN A 96 -11.91 3.42 -13.31
CA GLN A 96 -12.28 2.86 -14.61
C GLN A 96 -11.77 1.42 -14.81
N ILE A 97 -10.73 0.99 -14.12
CA ILE A 97 -10.25 -0.40 -14.18
C ILE A 97 -11.07 -1.31 -13.25
N PHE A 98 -11.57 -0.76 -12.14
CA PHE A 98 -12.38 -1.50 -11.16
C PHE A 98 -13.84 -1.73 -11.58
N VAL A 99 -14.37 -0.98 -12.55
CA VAL A 99 -15.77 -1.06 -13.04
C VAL A 99 -15.80 -1.54 -14.49
#